data_AF-A0A7V1IC90-F1
#
_entry.id   AF-A0A7V1IC90-F1
#
_cell.length_a   1.000
_cell.length_b   1.000
_cell.length_c   1.000
_cell.angle_alpha   90.00
_cell.angle_beta   90.00
_cell.angle_gamma   90.00
#
_symmetry.space_group_name_H-M   'P 1'
#
loop_
_entity.id
_entity.type
_entity.pdbx_description
1 polymer ?
#
loop_
_entity_poly.entity_id
_entity_poly.type
_entity_poly.pdbx_seq_one_letter_code
_entity_poly.pdbx_strand_id
1 'polypeptide(L)'
;MSRNPFPGVARRWWLMLLIAGALVLSGYVIFGKEGGVIRVIELRRERDRLQLEVDRLKAEKVRLESQIEQLERQEPMVIEGEARRKGLVREGEQVYRLRYQAVPDSTKREAPGKPGDR
;
A
#
# COMPACT_ATOMS: atom_id res chain seq x y z
N MET A 1 25.53 -53.19 -46.13
CA MET A 1 24.17 -52.89 -46.64
C MET A 1 23.39 -52.17 -45.56
N SER A 2 23.42 -50.84 -45.51
CA SER A 2 22.32 -49.98 -45.03
C SER A 2 22.74 -48.52 -45.19
N ARG A 3 22.19 -47.85 -46.21
CA ARG A 3 22.28 -46.40 -46.35
C ARG A 3 21.13 -45.84 -45.50
N ASN A 4 21.47 -45.16 -44.40
CA ASN A 4 20.50 -44.41 -43.61
C ASN A 4 19.93 -43.27 -44.48
N PRO A 5 18.63 -43.26 -44.80
CA PRO A 5 18.09 -42.23 -45.64
C PRO A 5 17.50 -41.11 -44.75
N PHE A 6 17.90 -39.88 -45.03
CA PHE A 6 17.29 -38.61 -44.59
C PHE A 6 17.63 -38.07 -43.17
N PRO A 7 18.83 -37.50 -42.95
CA PRO A 7 19.14 -36.72 -41.75
C PRO A 7 18.33 -35.40 -41.65
N GLY A 8 17.77 -34.92 -42.75
CA GLY A 8 17.08 -33.62 -42.83
C GLY A 8 15.69 -33.60 -42.18
N VAL A 9 14.91 -34.68 -42.29
CA VAL A 9 13.56 -34.76 -41.70
C VAL A 9 13.63 -34.93 -40.19
N ALA A 10 14.52 -35.81 -39.69
CA ALA A 10 14.75 -35.98 -38.26
C ALA A 10 15.20 -34.68 -37.58
N ARG A 11 16.11 -33.93 -38.21
CA ARG A 11 16.56 -32.62 -37.72
C ARG A 11 15.44 -31.57 -37.70
N ARG A 12 14.56 -31.56 -38.70
CA ARG A 12 13.39 -30.64 -38.76
C ARG A 12 12.37 -30.98 -37.67
N TRP A 13 12.10 -32.26 -37.43
CA TRP A 13 11.24 -32.73 -36.34
C TRP A 13 11.81 -32.39 -34.97
N TRP A 14 13.12 -32.53 -34.79
CA TRP A 14 13.79 -32.16 -33.55
C TRP A 14 13.77 -30.65 -33.30
N LEU A 15 13.94 -29.84 -34.35
CA LEU A 15 13.75 -28.40 -34.28
C LEU A 15 12.31 -28.02 -33.90
N MET A 16 11.32 -28.68 -34.50
CA MET A 16 9.90 -28.47 -34.19
C MET A 16 9.59 -28.81 -32.73
N LEU A 17 10.14 -29.90 -32.21
CA LEU A 17 9.99 -30.27 -30.79
C LEU A 17 10.65 -29.24 -29.86
N LEU A 18 11.84 -28.74 -30.23
CA LEU A 18 12.50 -27.67 -29.47
C LEU A 18 11.69 -26.38 -29.46
N ILE A 19 11.15 -25.98 -30.61
CA ILE A 19 10.30 -24.78 -30.73
C ILE A 19 9.02 -24.97 -29.92
N ALA A 20 8.36 -26.13 -30.04
CA ALA A 20 7.15 -26.43 -29.27
C ALA A 20 7.42 -26.43 -27.76
N GLY A 21 8.54 -27.02 -27.31
CA GLY A 21 8.97 -26.99 -25.92
C GLY A 21 9.25 -25.57 -25.42
N ALA A 22 9.93 -24.74 -26.23
CA ALA A 22 10.18 -23.35 -25.90
C ALA A 22 8.87 -22.53 -25.80
N LEU A 23 7.89 -22.81 -26.66
CA LEU A 23 6.57 -22.18 -26.64
C LEU A 23 5.79 -22.54 -25.36
N VAL A 24 5.79 -23.81 -24.98
CA VAL A 24 5.14 -24.28 -23.74
C VAL A 24 5.82 -23.67 -22.51
N LEU A 25 7.16 -23.63 -22.48
CA LEU A 25 7.91 -23.02 -21.39
C LEU A 25 7.67 -21.51 -21.31
N SER A 26 7.64 -20.82 -22.45
CA SER A 26 7.35 -19.39 -22.52
C SER A 26 5.93 -19.09 -22.03
N GLY A 27 4.94 -19.88 -22.45
CA GLY A 27 3.58 -19.81 -21.94
C GLY A 27 3.53 -20.04 -20.42
N TYR A 28 4.26 -21.03 -19.91
CA TYR A 28 4.33 -21.29 -18.46
C TYR A 28 4.98 -20.14 -17.68
N VAL A 29 6.00 -19.47 -18.20
CA VAL A 29 6.61 -18.31 -17.55
C VAL A 29 5.67 -17.10 -17.55
N ILE A 30 4.91 -16.89 -18.61
CA ILE A 30 4.00 -15.73 -18.76
C ILE A 30 2.71 -15.94 -17.94
N PHE A 31 2.13 -17.15 -18.00
CA PHE A 31 0.87 -17.52 -17.35
C PHE A 31 1.05 -18.29 -16.03
N GLY A 32 2.29 -18.50 -15.60
CA GLY A 32 2.64 -19.19 -14.36
C GLY A 32 2.12 -18.45 -13.15
N LYS A 33 1.29 -19.15 -12.37
CA LYS A 33 0.51 -18.67 -11.22
C LYS A 33 1.34 -17.97 -10.13
N GLU A 34 2.66 -18.20 -10.10
CA GLU A 34 3.57 -17.78 -9.04
C GLU A 34 4.53 -16.64 -9.43
N GLY A 35 4.71 -16.35 -10.73
CA GLY A 35 5.75 -15.40 -11.17
C GLY A 35 5.48 -14.67 -12.49
N GLY A 36 4.27 -14.81 -13.06
CA GLY A 36 3.95 -14.21 -14.35
C GLY A 36 4.00 -12.68 -14.37
N VAL A 37 4.43 -12.11 -15.50
CA VAL A 37 4.53 -10.66 -15.77
C VAL A 37 3.23 -9.93 -15.46
N ILE A 38 2.09 -10.59 -15.67
CA ILE A 38 0.75 -10.07 -15.37
C ILE A 38 0.62 -9.71 -13.88
N ARG A 39 1.14 -10.56 -12.99
CA ARG A 39 1.07 -10.33 -11.54
C ARG A 39 1.91 -9.14 -11.12
N VAL A 40 3.07 -8.95 -11.73
CA VAL A 40 3.91 -7.76 -11.48
C VAL A 40 3.20 -6.48 -11.90
N ILE A 41 2.47 -6.50 -13.03
CA ILE A 41 1.69 -5.34 -13.48
C ILE A 41 0.53 -5.07 -12.52
N GLU A 42 -0.16 -6.10 -12.07
CA GLU A 42 -1.27 -5.99 -11.11
C GLU A 42 -0.79 -5.43 -9.77
N LEU A 43 0.30 -5.97 -9.22
CA LEU A 43 0.90 -5.47 -7.98
C LEU A 43 1.36 -4.01 -8.12
N ARG A 44 1.90 -3.61 -9.27
CA ARG A 44 2.28 -2.21 -9.53
C ARG A 44 1.04 -1.31 -9.51
N ARG A 45 -0.04 -1.70 -10.17
CA ARG A 45 -1.30 -0.94 -10.17
C ARG A 45 -1.90 -0.83 -8.78
N GLU A 46 -1.89 -1.91 -8.02
CA GLU A 46 -2.39 -1.92 -6.64
C GLU A 46 -1.55 -1.02 -5.74
N ARG A 47 -0.22 -1.09 -5.85
CA ARG A 47 0.71 -0.19 -5.16
C ARG A 47 0.44 1.27 -5.50
N ASP A 48 0.25 1.60 -6.76
CA ASP A 48 0.01 2.99 -7.19
C ASP A 48 -1.35 3.50 -6.70
N ARG A 49 -2.38 2.64 -6.71
CA ARG A 49 -3.69 2.96 -6.12
C ARG A 49 -3.60 3.25 -4.62
N LEU A 50 -2.92 2.40 -3.87
CA LEU A 50 -2.73 2.59 -2.42
C LEU A 50 -1.93 3.86 -2.14
N GLN A 51 -0.92 4.17 -2.96
CA GLN A 51 -0.14 5.39 -2.81
C GLN A 51 -1.02 6.64 -2.98
N LEU A 52 -1.89 6.67 -4.00
CA LEU A 52 -2.83 7.77 -4.20
C LEU A 52 -3.81 7.93 -3.02
N GLU A 53 -4.27 6.82 -2.45
CA GLU A 53 -5.15 6.85 -1.29
C GLU A 53 -4.46 7.39 -0.04
N VAL A 54 -3.22 6.98 0.21
CA VAL A 54 -2.37 7.55 1.28
C VAL A 54 -2.19 9.05 1.11
N ASP A 55 -1.90 9.52 -0.10
CA ASP A 55 -1.66 10.93 -0.36
C ASP A 55 -2.95 11.75 -0.19
N ARG A 56 -4.10 11.21 -0.61
CA ARG A 56 -5.42 11.80 -0.35
C ARG A 56 -5.70 11.91 1.15
N LEU A 57 -5.50 10.83 1.91
CA LEU A 57 -5.74 10.81 3.35
C LEU A 57 -4.83 11.79 4.11
N LYS A 58 -3.57 11.94 3.68
CA LYS A 58 -2.67 12.95 4.25
C LYS A 58 -3.17 14.37 4.00
N ALA A 59 -3.60 14.67 2.78
CA ALA A 59 -4.16 15.98 2.45
C ALA A 59 -5.42 16.28 3.27
N GLU A 60 -6.29 15.28 3.44
CA GLU A 60 -7.49 15.40 4.26
C GLU A 60 -7.17 15.61 5.74
N LYS A 61 -6.19 14.88 6.27
CA LYS A 61 -5.69 15.08 7.64
C LYS A 61 -5.20 16.51 7.85
N VAL A 62 -4.35 17.03 6.96
CA VAL A 62 -3.83 18.41 7.05
C VAL A 62 -4.98 19.42 7.01
N ARG A 63 -5.97 19.20 6.13
CA ARG A 63 -7.15 20.05 6.04
C ARG A 63 -7.95 20.02 7.35
N LEU A 64 -8.20 18.85 7.93
CA LEU A 64 -8.92 18.72 9.19
C LEU A 64 -8.16 19.34 10.36
N GLU A 65 -6.85 19.12 10.45
CA GLU A 65 -5.99 19.73 11.47
C GLU A 65 -6.03 21.26 11.37
N SER A 66 -6.00 21.82 10.15
CA SER A 66 -6.13 23.27 9.96
C SER A 66 -7.50 23.81 10.37
N GLN A 67 -8.58 23.04 10.16
CA GLN A 67 -9.91 23.43 10.61
C GLN A 67 -10.02 23.41 12.13
N ILE A 68 -9.48 22.37 12.77
CA ILE A 68 -9.39 22.28 14.23
C ILE A 68 -8.62 23.49 14.74
N GLU A 69 -7.44 23.78 14.21
CA GLU A 69 -6.65 24.92 14.65
C GLU A 69 -7.39 26.26 14.48
N GLN A 70 -8.13 26.44 13.39
CA GLN A 70 -8.97 27.64 13.19
C GLN A 70 -10.09 27.71 14.22
N LEU A 71 -10.83 26.61 14.45
CA LEU A 71 -11.90 26.53 15.45
C LEU A 71 -11.36 26.78 16.87
N GLU A 72 -10.22 26.20 17.20
CA GLU A 72 -9.57 26.34 18.51
C GLU A 72 -9.04 27.75 18.75
N ARG A 73 -8.56 28.43 17.71
CA ARG A 73 -8.03 29.80 17.79
C ARG A 73 -9.14 30.85 17.76
N GLN A 74 -10.22 30.59 17.04
CA GLN A 74 -11.22 31.63 16.80
C GLN A 74 -12.02 31.94 18.06
N GLU A 75 -12.49 30.97 18.86
CA GLU A 75 -13.39 31.34 19.96
C GLU A 75 -13.41 30.40 21.20
N PRO A 76 -12.36 30.38 22.03
CA PRO A 76 -12.44 29.76 23.35
C PRO A 76 -13.57 30.36 24.22
N MET A 77 -13.83 31.67 24.10
CA MET A 77 -14.92 32.34 24.83
C MET A 77 -16.32 32.02 24.28
N VAL A 78 -16.48 31.71 22.99
CA VAL A 78 -17.81 31.36 22.46
C VAL A 78 -18.16 29.92 22.77
N ILE A 79 -17.19 29.00 22.72
CA ILE A 79 -17.40 27.62 23.20
C ILE A 79 -17.81 27.63 24.68
N GLU A 80 -17.14 28.44 25.52
CA GLU A 80 -17.50 28.60 26.92
C GLU A 80 -18.87 29.28 27.10
N GLY A 81 -19.15 30.35 26.36
CA GLY A 81 -20.44 31.06 26.42
C GLY A 81 -21.62 30.18 26.00
N GLU A 82 -21.44 29.36 24.98
CA GLU A 82 -22.43 28.38 24.51
C GLU A 82 -22.63 27.25 25.54
N ALA A 83 -21.55 26.78 26.17
CA ALA A 83 -21.60 25.77 27.22
C ALA A 83 -22.32 26.29 28.48
N ARG A 84 -22.07 27.54 28.90
CA ARG A 84 -22.80 28.20 29.99
C ARG A 84 -24.27 28.38 29.65
N ARG A 85 -24.60 28.84 28.44
CA ARG A 85 -26.00 28.98 27.96
C ARG A 85 -26.75 27.64 27.97
N LYS A 86 -26.07 26.54 27.67
CA LYS A 86 -26.65 25.19 27.68
C LYS A 86 -26.62 24.52 29.07
N GLY A 87 -26.13 25.22 30.10
CA GLY A 87 -26.05 24.70 31.48
C GLY A 87 -25.01 23.61 31.68
N LEU A 88 -24.06 23.48 30.75
CA LEU A 88 -23.02 22.44 30.77
C LEU A 88 -21.84 22.79 31.69
N VAL A 89 -21.68 24.07 32.07
CA VAL A 89 -20.61 24.56 32.96
C VAL A 89 -21.15 25.71 33.82
N ARG A 90 -20.90 25.70 35.14
CA ARG A 90 -21.28 26.79 36.07
C ARG A 90 -20.19 27.85 36.20
N GLU A 91 -20.56 29.04 36.67
CA GLU A 91 -19.60 30.11 36.93
C GLU A 91 -18.61 29.69 38.04
N GLY A 92 -17.30 29.71 37.73
CA GLY A 92 -16.24 29.29 38.64
C GLY A 92 -15.80 27.82 38.53
N GLU A 93 -16.36 27.03 37.61
CA GLU A 93 -15.99 25.63 37.38
C GLU A 93 -14.77 25.51 36.45
N GLN A 94 -13.80 24.64 36.78
CA GLN A 94 -12.60 24.42 35.95
C GLN A 94 -12.91 23.59 34.70
N VAL A 95 -12.70 24.17 33.52
CA VAL A 95 -12.84 23.47 32.22
C VAL A 95 -11.55 22.70 31.91
N TYR A 96 -11.64 21.38 31.85
CA TYR A 96 -10.53 20.51 31.45
C TYR A 96 -10.51 20.27 29.94
N ARG A 97 -9.40 20.62 29.29
CA ARG A 97 -9.18 20.35 27.87
C ARG A 97 -8.39 19.05 27.70
N LEU A 98 -9.04 18.00 27.22
CA LEU A 98 -8.38 16.73 26.89
C LEU A 98 -7.68 16.87 25.52
N ARG A 99 -6.35 16.77 25.49
CA ARG A 99 -5.62 16.60 24.23
C ARG A 99 -5.57 15.10 23.92
N TYR A 100 -6.24 14.69 22.85
CA TYR A 100 -6.08 13.34 22.33
C TYR A 100 -4.74 13.23 21.62
N GLN A 101 -3.78 12.54 22.23
CA GLN A 101 -2.53 12.22 21.55
C GLN A 101 -2.81 11.04 20.62
N ALA A 102 -2.56 11.22 19.32
CA ALA A 102 -2.69 10.15 18.35
C ALA A 102 -1.80 8.97 18.80
N VAL A 103 -2.39 7.79 18.97
CA VAL A 103 -1.67 6.56 19.30
C VAL A 103 -0.66 6.31 18.16
N PRO A 104 0.65 6.24 18.45
CA PRO A 104 1.63 5.99 17.41
C PRO A 104 1.35 4.64 16.76
N ASP A 105 1.31 4.63 15.43
CA ASP A 105 1.05 3.46 14.59
C ASP A 105 1.98 2.30 14.98
N SER A 106 1.41 1.28 15.62
CA SER A 106 2.16 0.17 16.25
C SER A 106 2.85 -0.74 15.23
N THR A 107 2.46 -0.65 13.96
CA THR A 107 3.06 -1.33 12.81
C THR A 107 4.47 -0.88 12.46
N LYS A 108 4.98 0.21 13.06
CA LYS A 108 6.37 0.68 12.83
C LYS A 108 7.39 0.20 13.86
N ARG A 109 7.00 -0.57 14.89
CA ARG A 109 7.90 -0.96 16.00
C ARG A 109 8.59 -2.33 15.87
N GLU A 110 8.35 -3.08 14.80
CA GLU A 110 9.05 -4.36 14.57
C GLU A 110 9.83 -4.36 13.26
N ALA A 111 10.99 -3.70 13.28
CA ALA A 111 12.13 -4.18 12.50
C ALA A 111 13.16 -4.68 13.53
N PRO A 112 13.33 -6.00 13.73
CA PRO A 112 14.38 -6.51 14.59
C PRO A 112 15.73 -6.04 14.03
N GLY A 113 16.53 -5.42 14.91
CA GLY A 113 17.85 -4.93 14.59
C GLY A 113 18.71 -6.02 13.94
N LYS A 114 19.38 -5.66 12.85
CA LYS A 114 20.41 -6.49 12.20
C LYS A 114 21.40 -7.00 13.27
N PRO A 115 21.59 -8.31 13.44
CA PRO A 115 22.68 -8.82 14.25
C PRO A 115 23.94 -8.85 13.39
N GLY A 116 24.97 -8.11 13.77
CA GLY A 116 26.27 -8.17 13.10
C GLY A 116 27.18 -7.02 13.43
N ASP A 117 27.64 -6.96 14.68
CA ASP A 117 28.94 -6.38 15.03
C ASP A 117 29.45 -7.06 16.31
N ARG A 118 30.21 -8.15 16.11
CA ARG A 118 31.24 -8.66 17.01
C ARG A 118 32.34 -9.27 16.16
#